data_AF-A0A7C6E3L3-F1
#
_entry.id   AF-A0A7C6E3L3-F1
#
_cell.length_a   1.000
_cell.length_b   1.000
_cell.length_c   1.000
_cell.angle_alpha   90.00
_cell.angle_beta   90.00
_cell.angle_gamma   90.00
#
_symmetry.space_group_name_H-M   'P 1'
#
loop_
_entity.id
_entity.type
_entity.pdbx_description
1 polymer ?
#
loop_
_entity_poly.entity_id
_entity_poly.type
_entity_poly.pdbx_seq_one_letter_code
_entity_poly.pdbx_strand_id
1 'polypeptide(L)'
;MDKPRSVQAAILEDAPRLGLDDKFNFRCDAGLDCYTRCCADVAIVLTPYDVLRMKRALGLSSSEFLERYTISPFTPDQKVPTVLLKMDPVSKRCPFVCQSGCSIYEHRPWACRMYPLGLASPDRPTPAERPFYFLIREELCHGHGCGRTWSVREWVQDQGLEQYDMAGEAFKELMLDPGWDSPAPLDPRQIDMYYMACYDLDRFRRFVFESRLLASFEVDEARVEAMRTDDLELLHFAIAWLKFCLFHHQTMKLKPAVAEARREALRQAGMLK
;
A
#
# COMPACT_ATOMS: atom_id res chain seq x y z
N MET A 1 -1.02 3.76 36.91
CA MET A 1 -1.17 4.57 35.69
C MET A 1 -1.59 3.62 34.59
N ASP A 2 -2.87 3.61 34.25
CA ASP A 2 -3.36 2.79 33.14
C ASP A 2 -2.67 3.24 31.85
N LYS A 3 -2.18 2.28 31.06
CA LYS A 3 -1.68 2.58 29.71
C LYS A 3 -2.81 3.26 28.95
N PRO A 4 -2.55 4.39 28.26
CA PRO A 4 -3.56 5.00 27.41
C PRO A 4 -4.07 3.94 26.41
N ARG A 5 -5.39 3.82 26.32
CA ARG A 5 -6.06 2.88 25.42
C ARG A 5 -5.62 3.16 23.99
N SER A 6 -5.33 2.10 23.22
CA SER A 6 -4.91 2.28 21.83
C SER A 6 -6.07 2.82 21.00
N VAL A 7 -5.75 3.64 19.99
CA VAL A 7 -6.73 4.16 19.02
C VAL A 7 -7.50 3.01 18.35
N GLN A 8 -6.83 1.89 18.10
CA GLN A 8 -7.45 0.68 17.56
C GLN A 8 -8.56 0.12 18.46
N ALA A 9 -8.32 0.01 19.78
CA ALA A 9 -9.33 -0.50 20.71
C ALA A 9 -10.56 0.41 20.78
N ALA A 10 -10.34 1.74 20.80
CA ALA A 10 -11.44 2.71 20.78
C ALA A 10 -12.29 2.59 19.49
N ILE A 11 -11.66 2.40 18.33
CA ILE A 11 -12.40 2.21 17.07
C ILE A 11 -13.22 0.92 17.09
N LEU A 12 -12.65 -0.20 17.54
CA LEU A 12 -13.30 -1.51 17.45
C LEU A 12 -14.50 -1.65 18.39
N GLU A 13 -14.45 -1.00 19.55
CA GLU A 13 -15.45 -1.11 20.60
C GLU A 13 -16.48 0.03 20.57
N ASP A 14 -16.06 1.26 20.27
CA ASP A 14 -16.90 2.45 20.48
C ASP A 14 -17.39 3.10 19.16
N ALA A 15 -16.73 2.86 18.03
CA ALA A 15 -17.11 3.51 16.78
C ALA A 15 -18.39 2.91 16.18
N PRO A 16 -19.36 3.73 15.73
CA PRO A 16 -20.49 3.25 14.96
C PRO A 16 -20.02 2.46 13.74
N ARG A 17 -20.54 1.25 13.58
CA ARG A 17 -20.25 0.38 12.44
C ARG A 17 -21.16 0.73 11.29
N LEU A 18 -20.59 1.29 10.23
CA LEU A 18 -21.28 1.70 9.03
C LEU A 18 -21.12 0.65 7.92
N GLY A 19 -22.24 0.26 7.32
CA GLY A 19 -22.32 -0.45 6.05
C GLY A 19 -22.36 0.49 4.86
N LEU A 20 -22.41 -0.08 3.66
CA LEU A 20 -22.35 0.68 2.40
C LEU A 20 -23.53 1.65 2.20
N ASP A 21 -24.70 1.33 2.76
CA ASP A 21 -25.92 2.13 2.57
C ASP A 21 -26.18 3.09 3.75
N ASP A 22 -25.35 3.05 4.79
CA ASP A 22 -25.39 4.02 5.88
C ASP A 22 -24.95 5.40 5.40
N LYS A 23 -25.52 6.44 6.04
CA LYS A 23 -25.42 7.82 5.58
C LYS A 23 -24.65 8.72 6.53
N PHE A 24 -23.97 9.71 5.96
CA PHE A 24 -23.28 10.77 6.69
C PHE A 24 -23.28 12.07 5.88
N ASN A 25 -23.12 13.21 6.56
CA ASN A 25 -23.00 14.53 5.93
C ASN A 25 -21.54 14.99 6.01
N PHE A 26 -20.97 15.33 4.86
CA PHE A 26 -19.60 15.79 4.79
C PHE A 26 -19.33 16.67 3.57
N ARG A 27 -18.41 17.62 3.77
CA ARG A 27 -17.89 18.56 2.77
C ARG A 27 -16.43 18.87 3.07
N CYS A 28 -15.57 18.94 2.05
CA CYS A 28 -14.20 19.43 2.17
C CYS A 28 -13.85 20.26 0.92
N ASP A 29 -13.98 21.58 1.01
CA ASP A 29 -13.70 22.51 -0.08
C ASP A 29 -13.23 23.88 0.46
N ALA A 30 -12.81 24.76 -0.46
CA ALA A 30 -12.26 26.07 -0.17
C ALA A 30 -13.22 27.03 0.56
N GLY A 31 -14.51 26.70 0.66
CA GLY A 31 -15.48 27.45 1.44
C GLY A 31 -15.43 27.16 2.95
N LEU A 32 -14.66 26.18 3.41
CA LEU A 32 -14.44 25.90 4.82
C LEU A 32 -13.22 26.64 5.35
N ASP A 33 -13.34 27.22 6.54
CA ASP A 33 -12.23 27.90 7.21
C ASP A 33 -11.08 26.93 7.56
N CYS A 34 -11.40 25.64 7.75
CA CYS A 34 -10.44 24.57 7.99
C CYS A 34 -9.78 24.02 6.71
N TYR A 35 -10.10 24.54 5.52
CA TYR A 35 -9.58 24.00 4.26
C TYR A 35 -8.04 23.97 4.25
N THR A 36 -7.47 22.84 3.86
CA THR A 36 -6.03 22.52 3.87
C THR A 36 -5.35 22.38 5.24
N ARG A 37 -6.05 22.66 6.37
CA ARG A 37 -5.43 22.58 7.70
C ARG A 37 -5.07 21.15 8.10
N CYS A 38 -5.90 20.17 7.72
CA CYS A 38 -5.65 18.74 7.97
C CYS A 38 -4.50 18.17 7.11
N CYS A 39 -4.05 18.88 6.08
CA CYS A 39 -2.96 18.45 5.20
C CYS A 39 -1.59 18.78 5.79
N ALA A 40 -1.43 18.62 7.09
CA ALA A 40 -0.22 18.88 7.85
C ALA A 40 -0.18 18.00 9.10
N ASP A 41 1.03 17.62 9.52
CA ASP A 41 1.28 16.87 10.76
C ASP A 41 0.49 15.56 10.88
N VAL A 42 0.36 14.85 9.76
CA VAL A 42 -0.30 13.54 9.67
C VAL A 42 0.65 12.46 9.18
N ALA A 43 0.50 11.25 9.71
CA ALA A 43 1.25 10.08 9.25
C ALA A 43 0.48 9.38 8.12
N ILE A 44 0.89 9.61 6.86
CA ILE A 44 0.28 8.96 5.70
C ILE A 44 1.19 7.83 5.24
N VAL A 45 0.76 6.59 5.48
CA VAL A 45 1.38 5.40 4.90
C VAL A 45 0.97 5.31 3.43
N LEU A 46 1.95 5.10 2.54
CA LEU A 46 1.75 4.94 1.11
C LEU A 46 1.77 3.46 0.75
N THR A 47 0.75 3.01 0.05
CA THR A 47 0.75 1.70 -0.62
C THR A 47 1.63 1.74 -1.88
N PRO A 48 2.05 0.58 -2.41
CA PRO A 48 2.67 0.50 -3.73
C PRO A 48 1.90 1.23 -4.83
N TYR A 49 0.57 1.10 -4.82
CA TYR A 49 -0.28 1.74 -5.82
C TYR A 49 -0.34 3.27 -5.64
N ASP A 50 -0.27 3.77 -4.40
CA ASP A 50 -0.13 5.21 -4.14
C ASP A 50 1.17 5.76 -4.73
N VAL A 51 2.30 5.08 -4.50
CA VAL A 51 3.60 5.47 -5.06
C VAL A 51 3.56 5.50 -6.59
N LEU A 52 2.99 4.46 -7.22
CA LEU A 52 2.81 4.40 -8.67
C LEU A 52 1.97 5.57 -9.20
N ARG A 53 0.86 5.91 -8.55
CA ARG A 53 -0.02 7.01 -8.95
C ARG A 53 0.66 8.37 -8.78
N MET A 54 1.30 8.59 -7.63
CA MET A 54 1.90 9.87 -7.27
C MET A 54 3.15 10.17 -8.09
N LYS A 55 4.04 9.18 -8.32
CA LYS A 55 5.23 9.38 -9.18
C LYS A 55 4.84 9.78 -10.60
N ARG A 56 3.80 9.14 -11.16
CA ARG A 56 3.29 9.43 -12.51
C ARG A 56 2.72 10.84 -12.60
N ALA A 57 1.97 11.28 -11.59
CA ALA A 57 1.44 12.65 -11.52
C ALA A 57 2.53 13.72 -11.54
N LEU A 58 3.70 13.39 -10.97
CA LEU A 58 4.86 14.29 -10.87
C LEU A 58 5.85 14.13 -12.03
N GLY A 59 5.66 13.15 -12.92
CA GLY A 59 6.60 12.82 -13.98
C GLY A 59 7.97 12.33 -13.48
N LEU A 60 8.01 11.66 -12.32
CA LEU A 60 9.24 11.18 -11.68
C LEU A 60 9.40 9.67 -11.82
N SER A 61 10.65 9.21 -11.80
CA SER A 61 10.92 7.79 -11.54
C SER A 61 10.55 7.41 -10.10
N SER A 62 10.38 6.11 -9.84
CA SER A 62 10.12 5.58 -8.51
C SER A 62 11.22 5.98 -7.54
N SER A 63 12.49 5.82 -7.92
CA SER A 63 13.63 6.18 -7.06
C SER A 63 13.64 7.66 -6.70
N GLU A 64 13.41 8.56 -7.67
CA GLU A 64 13.34 10.01 -7.41
C GLU A 64 12.16 10.39 -6.51
N PHE A 65 10.99 9.78 -6.73
CA PHE A 65 9.82 10.02 -5.89
C PHE A 65 10.07 9.57 -4.45
N LEU A 66 10.58 8.35 -4.26
CA LEU A 66 10.86 7.78 -2.95
C LEU A 66 11.88 8.63 -2.18
N GLU A 67 12.97 9.03 -2.84
CA GLU A 67 14.02 9.87 -2.24
C GLU A 67 13.49 11.25 -1.81
N ARG A 68 12.72 11.91 -2.68
CA ARG A 68 12.29 13.30 -2.45
C ARG A 68 11.10 13.41 -1.51
N TYR A 69 10.13 12.52 -1.65
CA TYR A 69 8.80 12.66 -1.05
C TYR A 69 8.47 11.60 -0.02
N THR A 70 9.35 10.66 0.30
CA THR A 70 9.04 9.64 1.31
C THR A 70 10.10 9.55 2.41
N ILE A 71 9.68 8.97 3.52
CA ILE A 71 10.57 8.47 4.56
C ILE A 71 10.17 7.01 4.83
N SER A 72 11.16 6.20 5.17
CA SER A 72 10.95 4.78 5.43
C SER A 72 11.56 4.40 6.77
N PRO A 73 10.93 4.78 7.90
CA PRO A 73 11.38 4.30 9.20
C PRO A 73 11.33 2.77 9.21
N PHE A 74 12.39 2.17 9.72
CA PHE A 74 12.46 0.72 9.90
C PHE A 74 12.87 0.45 11.35
N THR A 75 11.91 -0.01 12.14
CA THR A 75 12.11 -0.32 13.56
C THR A 75 12.36 -1.82 13.75
N PRO A 76 13.04 -2.24 14.84
CA PRO A 76 13.39 -3.65 15.06
C PRO A 76 12.18 -4.62 15.15
N ASP A 77 11.00 -4.10 15.47
CA ASP A 77 9.73 -4.81 15.52
C ASP A 77 9.05 -4.97 14.15
N GLN A 78 9.54 -4.28 13.12
CA GLN A 78 9.03 -4.39 11.76
C GLN A 78 9.79 -5.46 10.96
N LYS A 79 9.04 -6.30 10.23
CA LYS A 79 9.62 -7.27 9.27
C LYS A 79 10.04 -6.60 7.96
N VAL A 80 9.27 -5.60 7.55
CA VAL A 80 9.49 -4.85 6.31
C VAL A 80 9.33 -3.35 6.53
N PRO A 81 10.02 -2.52 5.74
CA PRO A 81 9.89 -1.07 5.79
C PRO A 81 8.47 -0.61 5.45
N THR A 82 8.00 0.40 6.18
CA THR A 82 6.78 1.15 5.86
C THR A 82 7.16 2.44 5.15
N VAL A 83 6.56 2.72 3.99
CA VAL A 83 6.79 3.97 3.26
C VAL A 83 5.77 5.01 3.72
N LEU A 84 6.24 6.12 4.29
CA LEU A 84 5.41 7.26 4.67
C LEU A 84 5.67 8.45 3.76
N LEU A 85 4.61 9.22 3.48
CA LEU A 85 4.74 10.53 2.86
C LEU A 85 5.55 11.45 3.77
N LYS A 86 6.60 12.05 3.21
CA LYS A 86 7.48 12.99 3.91
C LYS A 86 6.82 14.36 4.00
N MET A 87 6.48 14.75 5.22
CA MET A 87 6.04 16.12 5.52
C MET A 87 7.23 17.09 5.55
N ASP A 88 6.97 18.37 5.31
CA ASP A 88 7.98 19.42 5.49
C ASP A 88 8.51 19.41 6.93
N PRO A 89 9.84 19.42 7.16
CA PRO A 89 10.40 19.21 8.50
C PRO A 89 10.05 20.32 9.50
N VAL A 90 9.79 21.55 9.02
CA VAL A 90 9.53 22.73 9.85
C VAL A 90 8.04 22.97 10.02
N SER A 91 7.33 23.18 8.92
CA SER A 91 5.90 23.50 8.89
C SER A 91 5.00 22.28 9.07
N LYS A 92 5.55 21.06 8.94
CA LYS A 92 4.81 19.78 8.93
C LYS A 92 3.76 19.66 7.84
N ARG A 93 3.71 20.60 6.88
CA ARG A 93 2.74 20.56 5.78
C ARG A 93 3.08 19.47 4.77
N CYS A 94 2.05 18.90 4.17
CA CYS A 94 2.19 18.04 3.00
C CYS A 94 2.86 18.81 1.85
N PRO A 95 3.87 18.24 1.17
CA PRO A 95 4.58 18.94 0.10
C PRO A 95 3.69 19.27 -1.11
N PHE A 96 2.53 18.63 -1.21
CA PHE A 96 1.60 18.84 -2.32
C PHE A 96 0.47 19.82 -2.00
N VAL A 97 0.30 20.25 -0.75
CA VAL A 97 -0.79 21.17 -0.39
C VAL A 97 -0.35 22.62 -0.56
N CYS A 98 -1.18 23.41 -1.25
CA CYS A 98 -1.05 24.85 -1.40
C CYS A 98 -2.36 25.54 -0.95
N GLN A 99 -2.44 26.87 -1.05
CA GLN A 99 -3.63 27.61 -0.63
C GLN A 99 -4.90 27.21 -1.41
N SER A 100 -4.75 26.81 -2.68
CA SER A 100 -5.87 26.35 -3.51
C SER A 100 -6.18 24.86 -3.38
N GLY A 101 -5.52 24.14 -2.46
CA GLY A 101 -5.74 22.71 -2.24
C GLY A 101 -4.53 21.83 -2.60
N CYS A 102 -4.76 20.55 -2.81
CA CYS A 102 -3.72 19.59 -3.18
C CYS A 102 -3.38 19.70 -4.68
N SER A 103 -2.12 19.96 -5.01
CA SER A 103 -1.61 20.06 -6.39
C SER A 103 -1.70 18.74 -7.18
N ILE A 104 -1.79 17.59 -6.49
CA ILE A 104 -1.99 16.26 -7.08
C ILE A 104 -3.32 15.65 -6.65
N TYR A 105 -4.38 16.45 -6.47
CA TYR A 105 -5.64 16.00 -5.90
C TYR A 105 -6.15 14.69 -6.53
N GLU A 106 -6.18 14.58 -7.86
CA GLU A 106 -6.62 13.36 -8.59
C GLU A 106 -5.70 12.14 -8.43
N HIS A 107 -4.54 12.30 -7.82
CA HIS A 107 -3.56 11.24 -7.56
C HIS A 107 -3.22 11.10 -6.07
N ARG A 108 -3.98 11.76 -5.19
CA ARG A 108 -3.82 11.66 -3.74
C ARG A 108 -3.92 10.20 -3.27
N PRO A 109 -3.19 9.83 -2.20
CA PRO A 109 -3.11 8.46 -1.74
C PRO A 109 -4.45 7.95 -1.18
N TRP A 110 -4.60 6.64 -1.10
CA TRP A 110 -5.79 5.95 -0.59
C TRP A 110 -6.24 6.52 0.76
N ALA A 111 -5.32 6.73 1.71
CA ALA A 111 -5.63 7.29 3.02
C ALA A 111 -6.30 8.67 2.94
N CYS A 112 -5.84 9.55 2.03
CA CYS A 112 -6.45 10.87 1.83
C CYS A 112 -7.81 10.82 1.12
N ARG A 113 -8.10 9.76 0.36
CA ARG A 113 -9.40 9.53 -0.28
C ARG A 113 -10.42 8.94 0.68
N MET A 114 -9.95 8.09 1.58
CA MET A 114 -10.80 7.41 2.54
C MET A 114 -11.44 8.42 3.51
N TYR A 115 -10.67 9.41 3.98
CA TYR A 115 -11.15 10.46 4.87
C TYR A 115 -12.44 11.14 4.34
N PRO A 116 -13.50 11.28 5.15
CA PRO A 116 -13.56 11.13 6.61
C PRO A 116 -13.88 9.70 7.08
N LEU A 117 -13.99 8.75 6.16
CA LEU A 117 -14.19 7.36 6.52
C LEU A 117 -12.85 6.70 6.88
N GLY A 118 -12.93 5.67 7.70
CA GLY A 118 -11.92 4.63 7.86
C GLY A 118 -12.55 3.27 7.59
N LEU A 119 -11.71 2.29 7.27
CA LEU A 119 -12.13 0.90 7.05
C LEU A 119 -11.46 0.00 8.10
N ALA A 120 -12.27 -0.67 8.91
CA ALA A 120 -11.81 -1.73 9.79
C ALA A 120 -12.03 -3.07 9.09
N SER A 121 -10.97 -3.80 8.81
CA SER A 121 -11.01 -5.15 8.26
C SER A 121 -10.30 -6.11 9.19
N PRO A 122 -10.89 -7.27 9.53
CA PRO A 122 -10.16 -8.30 10.25
C PRO A 122 -9.04 -8.87 9.36
N ASP A 123 -7.89 -9.18 9.96
CA ASP A 123 -6.75 -9.79 9.27
C ASP A 123 -7.08 -11.21 8.78
N ARG A 124 -7.87 -11.95 9.57
CA ARG A 124 -8.34 -13.31 9.29
C ARG A 124 -9.85 -13.39 9.56
N PRO A 125 -10.70 -12.96 8.61
CA PRO A 125 -12.14 -12.92 8.83
C PRO A 125 -12.69 -14.32 9.12
N THR A 126 -13.34 -14.47 10.28
CA THR A 126 -14.30 -15.57 10.49
C THR A 126 -15.60 -15.28 9.73
N PRO A 127 -16.48 -16.27 9.50
CA PRO A 127 -17.79 -16.02 8.86
C PRO A 127 -18.67 -14.97 9.57
N ALA A 128 -18.40 -14.73 10.86
CA ALA A 128 -19.10 -13.75 11.68
C ALA A 128 -18.50 -12.34 11.62
N GLU A 129 -17.24 -12.22 11.22
CA GLU A 129 -16.52 -10.94 11.16
C GLU A 129 -16.60 -10.37 9.75
N ARG A 130 -17.20 -9.17 9.66
CA ARG A 130 -17.29 -8.43 8.41
C ARG A 130 -16.52 -7.13 8.54
N PRO A 131 -15.85 -6.68 7.47
CA PRO A 131 -15.30 -5.34 7.45
C PRO A 131 -16.42 -4.32 7.63
N PHE A 132 -16.13 -3.22 8.29
CA PHE A 132 -17.06 -2.12 8.49
C PHE A 132 -16.36 -0.78 8.34
N TYR A 133 -17.12 0.22 7.93
CA TYR A 133 -16.64 1.59 7.85
C TYR A 133 -16.94 2.32 9.17
N PHE A 134 -16.14 3.32 9.47
CA PHE A 134 -16.37 4.22 10.60
C PHE A 134 -15.99 5.64 10.20
N LEU A 135 -16.50 6.64 10.93
CA LEU A 135 -16.12 8.03 10.72
C LEU A 135 -14.96 8.40 11.62
N ILE A 136 -13.90 8.91 11.01
CA ILE A 136 -12.80 9.59 11.69
C ILE A 136 -13.26 11.03 11.94
N ARG A 137 -13.12 11.51 13.17
CA ARG A 137 -13.51 12.87 13.56
C ARG A 137 -12.37 13.53 14.33
N GLU A 138 -11.74 14.51 13.72
CA GLU A 138 -10.76 15.37 14.36
C GLU A 138 -11.37 16.75 14.64
N GLU A 139 -10.97 17.35 15.76
CA GLU A 139 -11.44 18.68 16.17
C GLU A 139 -11.16 19.76 15.11
N LEU A 140 -10.08 19.61 14.35
CA LEU A 140 -9.69 20.54 13.30
C LEU A 140 -10.60 20.51 12.06
N CYS A 141 -11.45 19.48 11.90
CA CYS A 141 -12.24 19.28 10.70
C CYS A 141 -13.66 19.82 10.88
N HIS A 142 -13.93 20.98 10.27
CA HIS A 142 -15.24 21.62 10.29
C HIS A 142 -16.16 21.16 9.14
N GLY A 143 -15.75 20.13 8.40
CA GLY A 143 -16.50 19.55 7.28
C GLY A 143 -17.63 18.60 7.70
N HIS A 144 -17.56 18.03 8.90
CA HIS A 144 -18.57 17.10 9.41
C HIS A 144 -19.93 17.78 9.61
N GLY A 145 -21.00 17.12 9.17
CA GLY A 145 -22.36 17.65 9.29
C GLY A 145 -22.69 18.76 8.29
N CYS A 146 -21.74 19.14 7.44
CA CYS A 146 -21.91 20.14 6.40
C CYS A 146 -22.07 19.51 5.01
N GLY A 147 -22.60 20.29 4.07
CA GLY A 147 -22.74 19.89 2.67
C GLY A 147 -23.82 18.84 2.42
N ARG A 148 -23.64 18.06 1.36
CA ARG A 148 -24.61 17.03 0.96
C ARG A 148 -24.53 15.80 1.88
N THR A 149 -25.62 15.05 1.89
CA THR A 149 -25.64 13.70 2.47
C THR A 149 -25.03 12.72 1.48
N TRP A 150 -24.17 11.86 1.99
CA TRP A 150 -23.53 10.76 1.28
C TRP A 150 -23.97 9.45 1.92
N SER A 151 -24.18 8.42 1.13
CA SER A 151 -23.96 7.04 1.58
C SER A 151 -22.46 6.70 1.54
N VAL A 152 -22.05 5.72 2.33
CA VAL A 152 -20.69 5.17 2.26
C VAL A 152 -20.34 4.73 0.84
N ARG A 153 -21.28 4.07 0.15
CA ARG A 153 -21.13 3.65 -1.25
C ARG A 153 -20.85 4.83 -2.19
N GLU A 154 -21.66 5.88 -2.11
CA GLU A 154 -21.46 7.08 -2.94
C GLU A 154 -20.12 7.75 -2.67
N TRP A 155 -19.66 7.78 -1.42
CA TRP A 155 -18.34 8.32 -1.08
C TRP A 155 -17.21 7.49 -1.66
N VAL A 156 -17.27 6.16 -1.52
CA VAL A 156 -16.29 5.22 -2.08
C VAL A 156 -16.17 5.39 -3.60
N GLN A 157 -17.30 5.51 -4.29
CA GLN A 157 -17.35 5.73 -5.72
C GLN A 157 -16.80 7.11 -6.12
N ASP A 158 -17.27 8.18 -5.47
CA ASP A 158 -16.88 9.57 -5.77
C ASP A 158 -15.39 9.82 -5.53
N GLN A 159 -14.84 9.24 -4.46
CA GLN A 159 -13.41 9.35 -4.14
C GLN A 159 -12.55 8.38 -4.96
N GLY A 160 -13.13 7.56 -5.83
CA GLY A 160 -12.42 6.63 -6.72
C GLY A 160 -11.68 5.52 -5.99
N LEU A 161 -12.18 5.11 -4.82
CA LEU A 161 -11.51 4.12 -3.97
C LEU A 161 -11.54 2.70 -4.56
N GLU A 162 -12.56 2.35 -5.34
CA GLU A 162 -12.67 1.03 -5.98
C GLU A 162 -11.43 0.68 -6.81
N GLN A 163 -10.89 1.65 -7.57
CA GLN A 163 -9.69 1.43 -8.37
C GLN A 163 -8.46 1.16 -7.50
N TYR A 164 -8.35 1.83 -6.35
CA TYR A 164 -7.24 1.63 -5.43
C TYR A 164 -7.35 0.30 -4.70
N ASP A 165 -8.56 -0.08 -4.29
CA ASP A 165 -8.81 -1.37 -3.64
C ASP A 165 -8.51 -2.53 -4.61
N MET A 166 -8.98 -2.43 -5.86
CA MET A 166 -8.70 -3.43 -6.90
C MET A 166 -7.20 -3.55 -7.20
N ALA A 167 -6.50 -2.43 -7.39
CA ALA A 167 -5.07 -2.43 -7.69
C ALA A 167 -4.20 -2.79 -6.47
N GLY A 168 -4.71 -2.55 -5.26
CA GLY A 168 -4.05 -2.84 -4.00
C GLY A 168 -4.27 -4.26 -3.48
N GLU A 169 -5.20 -5.03 -4.06
CA GLU A 169 -5.59 -6.34 -3.53
C GLU A 169 -4.41 -7.31 -3.45
N ALA A 170 -3.59 -7.40 -4.50
CA ALA A 170 -2.41 -8.26 -4.49
C ALA A 170 -1.43 -7.90 -3.35
N PHE A 171 -1.28 -6.59 -3.06
CA PHE A 171 -0.43 -6.13 -1.98
C PHE A 171 -1.05 -6.42 -0.62
N LYS A 172 -2.36 -6.24 -0.48
CA LYS A 172 -3.11 -6.61 0.73
C LYS A 172 -2.96 -8.11 1.02
N GLU A 173 -3.13 -8.97 0.02
CA GLU A 173 -2.88 -10.41 0.17
C GLU A 173 -1.44 -10.72 0.57
N LEU A 174 -0.45 -10.00 -0.01
CA LEU A 174 0.95 -10.15 0.40
C LEU A 174 1.11 -9.81 1.88
N MET A 175 0.53 -8.71 2.36
CA MET A 175 0.68 -8.27 3.75
C MET A 175 -0.07 -9.16 4.76
N LEU A 176 -1.15 -9.82 4.33
CA LEU A 176 -1.91 -10.78 5.14
C LEU A 176 -1.40 -12.22 5.04
N ASP A 177 -0.33 -12.46 4.27
CA ASP A 177 0.21 -13.80 4.03
C ASP A 177 0.82 -14.38 5.33
N PRO A 178 0.44 -15.62 5.74
CA PRO A 178 1.03 -16.28 6.91
C PRO A 178 2.54 -16.49 6.82
N GLY A 179 3.15 -16.36 5.65
CA GLY A 179 4.60 -16.37 5.48
C GLY A 179 5.33 -15.33 6.35
N TRP A 180 4.66 -14.25 6.75
CA TRP A 180 5.20 -13.26 7.69
C TRP A 180 5.29 -13.76 9.14
N ASP A 181 4.55 -14.82 9.51
CA ASP A 181 4.54 -15.39 10.86
C ASP A 181 5.87 -16.10 11.22
N SER A 182 6.77 -16.27 10.24
CA SER A 182 8.10 -16.83 10.48
C SER A 182 8.86 -16.01 11.54
N PRO A 183 9.42 -16.66 12.59
CA PRO A 183 10.13 -15.94 13.65
C PRO A 183 11.45 -15.33 13.15
N ALA A 184 12.05 -15.89 12.09
CA ALA A 184 13.28 -15.38 11.52
C ALA A 184 13.08 -13.96 10.94
N PRO A 185 13.94 -12.98 11.25
CA PRO A 185 13.91 -11.68 10.58
C PRO A 185 14.34 -11.85 9.12
N LEU A 186 13.85 -10.96 8.25
CA LEU A 186 14.38 -10.84 6.90
C LEU A 186 15.81 -10.30 6.95
N ASP A 187 16.69 -10.86 6.13
CA ASP A 187 18.03 -10.31 5.94
C ASP A 187 17.99 -9.01 5.11
N PRO A 188 19.06 -8.20 5.09
CA PRO A 188 19.08 -6.93 4.35
C PRO A 188 18.81 -7.07 2.84
N ARG A 189 19.17 -8.21 2.22
CA ARG A 189 18.90 -8.46 0.81
C ARG A 189 17.41 -8.73 0.58
N GLN A 190 16.79 -9.50 1.47
CA GLN A 190 15.34 -9.76 1.41
C GLN A 190 14.53 -8.47 1.61
N ILE A 191 14.99 -7.58 2.50
CA ILE A 191 14.39 -6.25 2.70
C ILE A 191 14.53 -5.39 1.44
N ASP A 192 15.71 -5.32 0.83
CA ASP A 192 15.92 -4.59 -0.44
C ASP A 192 15.10 -5.18 -1.59
N MET A 193 14.98 -6.52 -1.66
CA MET A 193 14.10 -7.21 -2.61
C MET A 193 12.64 -6.77 -2.46
N TYR A 194 12.11 -6.76 -1.22
CA TYR A 194 10.76 -6.28 -0.94
C TYR A 194 10.59 -4.81 -1.34
N TYR A 195 11.50 -3.93 -0.92
CA TYR A 195 11.40 -2.50 -1.18
C TYR A 195 11.45 -2.19 -2.69
N MET A 196 12.37 -2.84 -3.42
CA MET A 196 12.48 -2.73 -4.87
C MET A 196 11.19 -3.21 -5.56
N ALA A 197 10.71 -4.40 -5.22
CA ALA A 197 9.55 -5.00 -5.87
C ALA A 197 8.23 -4.25 -5.60
N CYS A 198 8.05 -3.73 -4.39
CA CYS A 198 6.81 -3.05 -4.00
C CYS A 198 6.81 -1.55 -4.32
N TYR A 199 7.93 -0.85 -4.19
CA TYR A 199 7.95 0.62 -4.25
C TYR A 199 8.84 1.17 -5.37
N ASP A 200 10.01 0.57 -5.62
CA ASP A 200 10.92 0.99 -6.70
C ASP A 200 10.70 0.19 -7.99
N LEU A 201 9.50 0.31 -8.58
CA LEU A 201 9.12 -0.44 -9.79
C LEU A 201 10.02 -0.14 -10.99
N ASP A 202 10.61 1.05 -11.10
CA ASP A 202 11.56 1.33 -12.20
C ASP A 202 12.88 0.57 -12.01
N ARG A 203 13.37 0.42 -10.77
CA ARG A 203 14.49 -0.48 -10.45
C ARG A 203 14.11 -1.95 -10.64
N PHE A 204 12.91 -2.35 -10.22
CA PHE A 204 12.42 -3.71 -10.41
C PHE A 204 12.28 -4.06 -11.90
N ARG A 205 11.78 -3.14 -12.72
CA ARG A 205 11.72 -3.26 -14.18
C ARG A 205 13.08 -3.60 -14.77
N ARG A 206 14.12 -2.81 -14.43
CA ARG A 206 15.50 -3.09 -14.86
C ARG A 206 15.95 -4.47 -14.39
N PHE A 207 15.69 -4.81 -13.13
CA PHE A 207 16.02 -6.14 -12.61
C PHE A 207 15.33 -7.28 -13.39
N VAL A 208 14.07 -7.15 -13.78
CA VAL A 208 13.35 -8.16 -14.58
C VAL A 208 14.01 -8.36 -15.95
N PHE A 209 14.35 -7.27 -16.64
CA PHE A 209 14.79 -7.33 -18.05
C PHE A 209 16.32 -7.39 -18.25
N GLU A 210 17.11 -6.94 -17.29
CA GLU A 210 18.57 -6.85 -17.38
C GLU A 210 19.28 -7.95 -16.56
N SER A 211 18.52 -8.75 -15.79
CA SER A 211 19.04 -9.90 -15.05
C SER A 211 18.62 -11.24 -15.66
N ARG A 212 18.93 -12.34 -14.96
CA ARG A 212 18.51 -13.71 -15.33
C ARG A 212 17.10 -14.06 -14.86
N LEU A 213 16.31 -13.10 -14.36
CA LEU A 213 14.99 -13.39 -13.80
C LEU A 213 14.06 -14.04 -14.83
N LEU A 214 13.86 -13.44 -16.00
CA LEU A 214 13.00 -14.02 -17.06
C LEU A 214 13.60 -15.31 -17.67
N ALA A 215 14.90 -15.52 -17.55
CA ALA A 215 15.53 -16.79 -17.89
C ALA A 215 15.24 -17.90 -16.86
N SER A 216 14.79 -17.54 -15.65
CA SER A 216 14.54 -18.48 -14.55
C SER A 216 13.11 -18.99 -14.48
N PHE A 217 12.14 -18.17 -14.89
CA PHE A 217 10.71 -18.46 -14.73
C PHE A 217 10.00 -18.66 -16.08
N GLU A 218 8.97 -19.52 -16.07
CA GLU A 218 8.00 -19.62 -17.15
C GLU A 218 7.04 -18.42 -17.05
N VAL A 219 7.14 -17.50 -18.01
CA VAL A 219 6.29 -16.32 -18.14
C VAL A 219 5.90 -16.23 -19.61
N ASP A 220 4.61 -16.05 -19.88
CA ASP A 220 4.12 -15.92 -21.25
C ASP A 220 4.62 -14.62 -21.90
N GLU A 221 4.83 -14.65 -23.21
CA GLU A 221 5.40 -13.54 -23.96
C GLU A 221 4.53 -12.28 -23.91
N ALA A 222 3.19 -12.44 -23.90
CA ALA A 222 2.26 -11.32 -23.81
C ALA A 222 2.42 -10.56 -22.49
N ARG A 223 2.55 -11.29 -21.38
CA ARG A 223 2.83 -10.71 -20.06
C ARG A 223 4.20 -10.06 -19.98
N VAL A 224 5.23 -10.68 -20.57
CA VAL A 224 6.57 -10.09 -20.65
C VAL A 224 6.53 -8.73 -21.37
N GLU A 225 5.79 -8.64 -22.47
CA GLU A 225 5.66 -7.40 -23.22
C GLU A 225 4.82 -6.36 -22.46
N ALA A 226 3.68 -6.77 -21.90
CA ALA A 226 2.84 -5.89 -21.07
C ALA A 226 3.63 -5.28 -19.91
N MET A 227 4.44 -6.10 -19.23
CA MET A 227 5.27 -5.63 -18.13
C MET A 227 6.18 -4.49 -18.57
N ARG A 228 6.65 -4.35 -19.82
CA ARG A 228 7.57 -3.27 -20.20
C ARG A 228 7.03 -1.87 -19.95
N THR A 229 5.71 -1.68 -20.10
CA THR A 229 5.07 -0.36 -20.06
C THR A 229 3.92 -0.28 -19.06
N ASP A 230 3.39 -1.40 -18.61
CA ASP A 230 2.35 -1.45 -17.58
C ASP A 230 2.97 -1.69 -16.19
N ASP A 231 3.05 -0.62 -15.39
CA ASP A 231 3.57 -0.72 -14.01
C ASP A 231 2.63 -1.51 -13.09
N LEU A 232 1.32 -1.60 -13.37
CA LEU A 232 0.41 -2.37 -12.54
C LEU A 232 0.61 -3.87 -12.78
N GLU A 233 0.76 -4.27 -14.06
CA GLU A 233 1.12 -5.65 -14.38
C GLU A 233 2.51 -6.02 -13.82
N LEU A 234 3.47 -5.09 -13.89
CA LEU A 234 4.78 -5.29 -13.26
C LEU A 234 4.65 -5.46 -11.74
N LEU A 235 3.83 -4.66 -11.06
CA LEU A 235 3.61 -4.77 -9.62
C LEU A 235 2.98 -6.12 -9.24
N HIS A 236 1.98 -6.59 -9.99
CA HIS A 236 1.39 -7.92 -9.77
C HIS A 236 2.43 -9.03 -9.94
N PHE A 237 3.29 -8.94 -10.97
CA PHE A 237 4.39 -9.87 -11.15
C PHE A 237 5.41 -9.80 -9.99
N ALA A 238 5.73 -8.59 -9.52
CA ALA A 238 6.64 -8.37 -8.40
C ALA A 238 6.13 -9.03 -7.11
N ILE A 239 4.84 -8.90 -6.81
CA ILE A 239 4.20 -9.50 -5.65
C ILE A 239 4.20 -11.03 -5.75
N ALA A 240 3.88 -11.59 -6.93
CA ALA A 240 3.96 -13.04 -7.15
C ALA A 240 5.40 -13.55 -6.94
N TRP A 241 6.40 -12.80 -7.41
CA TRP A 241 7.81 -13.10 -7.23
C TRP A 241 8.27 -13.03 -5.76
N LEU A 242 7.78 -12.04 -5.00
CA LEU A 242 8.05 -11.95 -3.56
C LEU A 242 7.47 -13.14 -2.79
N LYS A 243 6.20 -13.51 -3.04
CA LYS A 243 5.58 -14.69 -2.41
C LYS A 243 6.37 -15.97 -2.69
N PHE A 244 6.90 -16.14 -3.91
CA PHE A 244 7.76 -17.27 -4.26
C PHE A 244 9.10 -17.24 -3.51
N CYS A 245 9.77 -16.08 -3.47
CA CYS A 245 11.11 -15.97 -2.91
C CYS A 245 11.12 -15.99 -1.37
N LEU A 246 10.19 -15.28 -0.74
CA LEU A 246 10.16 -15.07 0.70
C LEU A 246 9.41 -16.18 1.44
N PHE A 247 8.30 -16.67 0.87
CA PHE A 247 7.40 -17.62 1.56
C PHE A 247 7.41 -19.01 0.94
N HIS A 248 8.14 -19.20 -0.16
CA HIS A 248 8.22 -20.47 -0.90
C HIS A 248 6.88 -20.95 -1.47
N HIS A 249 5.92 -20.03 -1.64
CA HIS A 249 4.67 -20.33 -2.33
C HIS A 249 4.92 -20.64 -3.80
N GLN A 250 4.13 -21.55 -4.38
CA GLN A 250 4.22 -21.90 -5.80
C GLN A 250 3.48 -20.89 -6.70
N THR A 251 3.69 -19.59 -6.47
CA THR A 251 3.08 -18.49 -7.24
C THR A 251 3.72 -18.30 -8.61
N MET A 252 4.90 -18.88 -8.84
CA MET A 252 5.62 -18.85 -10.11
C MET A 252 6.21 -20.22 -10.43
N LYS A 253 6.31 -20.54 -11.71
CA LYS A 253 6.89 -21.80 -12.19
C LYS A 253 8.31 -21.57 -12.71
N LEU A 254 9.27 -22.33 -12.18
CA LEU A 254 10.64 -22.34 -12.68
C LEU A 254 10.71 -23.10 -14.01
N LYS A 255 11.55 -22.62 -14.94
CA LYS A 255 11.86 -23.38 -16.15
C LYS A 255 12.52 -24.72 -15.78
N PRO A 256 12.27 -25.82 -16.53
CA PRO A 256 12.72 -27.16 -16.16
C PRO A 256 14.21 -27.26 -15.81
N ALA A 257 15.09 -26.68 -16.63
CA ALA A 257 16.54 -26.70 -16.43
C ALA A 257 16.96 -26.01 -15.11
N VAL A 258 16.28 -24.92 -14.74
CA VAL A 258 16.56 -24.16 -13.51
C VAL A 258 16.03 -24.91 -12.29
N ALA A 259 14.85 -25.53 -12.41
CA ALA A 259 14.30 -26.38 -11.36
C ALA A 259 15.16 -27.63 -11.10
N GLU A 260 15.75 -28.21 -12.14
CA GLU A 260 16.69 -29.33 -12.02
C GLU A 260 17.99 -28.90 -11.35
N ALA A 261 18.63 -27.81 -11.82
CA ALA A 261 19.85 -27.27 -11.20
C ALA A 261 19.64 -26.92 -9.71
N ARG A 262 18.48 -26.34 -9.35
CA ARG A 262 18.13 -26.05 -7.95
C ARG A 262 17.97 -27.33 -7.12
N ARG A 263 17.33 -28.37 -7.67
CA ARG A 263 17.19 -29.68 -6.99
C ARG A 263 18.55 -30.33 -6.74
N GLU A 264 19.44 -30.25 -7.72
CA GLU A 264 20.80 -30.78 -7.58
C GLU A 264 21.61 -30.03 -6.52
N ALA A 265 21.55 -28.68 -6.50
CA ALA A 265 22.20 -27.88 -5.47
C ALA A 265 21.68 -28.20 -4.05
N LEU A 266 20.37 -28.41 -3.89
CA LEU A 266 19.77 -28.80 -2.61
C LEU A 266 20.20 -30.21 -2.18
N ARG A 267 20.35 -31.17 -3.12
CA ARG A 267 20.93 -32.49 -2.83
C ARG A 267 22.38 -32.39 -2.38
N GLN A 268 23.19 -31.58 -3.07
CA GLN A 268 24.60 -31.35 -2.71
C GLN A 268 24.75 -30.67 -1.34
N ALA A 269 23.80 -29.81 -0.96
CA ALA A 269 23.74 -29.18 0.36
C ALA A 269 23.13 -30.09 1.45
N GLY A 270 22.73 -31.32 1.14
CA GLY A 270 22.12 -32.26 2.10
C GLY A 270 20.70 -31.91 2.53
N MET A 271 20.03 -30.99 1.83
CA MET A 271 18.69 -30.50 2.14
C MET A 271 17.57 -31.26 1.40
N LEU A 272 17.94 -32.15 0.48
CA LEU A 272 17.03 -33.02 -0.26
C LEU A 272 17.66 -34.41 -0.38
N LYS A 273 16.90 -35.46 -0.04
CA LYS A 273 17.34 -36.86 -0.23
C LYS A 273 17.31 -37.27 -1.69
#